data_AF-A0A2N5GS90-F1
#
_entry.id   AF-A0A2N5GS90-F1
#
_cell.length_a   1.000
_cell.length_b   1.000
_cell.length_c   1.000
_cell.angle_alpha   90.00
_cell.angle_beta   90.00
_cell.angle_gamma   90.00
#
_symmetry.space_group_name_H-M   'P 1'
#
loop_
_entity.id
_entity.type
_entity.pdbx_description
1 polymer ?
#
loop_
_entity_poly.entity_id
_entity_poly.type
_entity_poly.pdbx_seq_one_letter_code
_entity_poly.pdbx_strand_id
1 'polypeptide(L)' 'MELHENMEFEMKSGFMPNLSNSDRLKILEVTQGSIVIKMDNSNYRGVFPRDSFQYWIKKGSLVHVGDNKRQSS' A
#
# COMPACT_ATOMS: atom_id res chain seq x y z
N MET A 1 -4.03 -11.21 -4.79
CA MET A 1 -4.68 -10.58 -3.62
C MET A 1 -5.77 -9.66 -4.13
N GLU A 2 -6.97 -9.76 -3.58
CA GLU A 2 -8.05 -8.80 -3.85
C GLU A 2 -7.90 -7.59 -2.93
N LEU A 3 -7.95 -6.40 -3.50
CA LEU A 3 -7.73 -5.14 -2.77
C LEU A 3 -9.08 -4.55 -2.39
N HIS A 4 -9.21 -4.13 -1.14
CA HIS A 4 -10.42 -3.53 -0.59
C HIS A 4 -10.05 -2.31 0.28
N GLU A 5 -11.08 -1.51 0.57
CA GLU A 5 -10.95 -0.34 1.43
C GLU A 5 -10.48 -0.74 2.84
N ASN A 6 -9.80 0.19 3.51
CA ASN A 6 -9.22 0.03 4.85
C ASN A 6 -8.05 -0.94 4.99
N MET A 7 -7.57 -1.58 3.92
CA MET A 7 -6.34 -2.34 3.97
C MET A 7 -5.13 -1.44 4.24
N GLU A 8 -4.21 -1.92 5.07
CA GLU A 8 -2.98 -1.21 5.44
C GLU A 8 -1.75 -1.93 4.89
N PHE A 9 -0.83 -1.14 4.33
CA PHE A 9 0.41 -1.65 3.77
C PHE A 9 1.59 -0.90 4.38
N GLU A 10 2.63 -1.66 4.70
CA GLU A 10 3.93 -1.14 5.05
C GLU A 10 4.75 -0.94 3.77
N MET A 11 5.30 0.25 3.61
CA MET A 11 6.20 0.59 2.51
C MET A 11 7.61 0.14 2.88
N LYS A 12 8.20 -0.72 2.06
CA LYS A 12 9.60 -1.12 2.18
C LYS A 12 10.50 -0.18 1.39
N SER A 13 11.78 -0.17 1.74
CA SER A 13 12.81 0.60 1.03
C SER A 13 12.71 0.35 -0.48
N GLY A 14 12.46 1.41 -1.26
CA GLY A 14 12.31 1.33 -2.72
C GLY A 14 10.89 1.45 -3.27
N PHE A 15 9.86 1.71 -2.44
CA PHE A 15 8.51 1.99 -2.93
C PHE A 15 8.48 3.26 -3.81
N MET A 16 8.97 4.39 -3.30
CA MET A 16 9.16 5.62 -4.09
C MET A 16 10.28 6.48 -3.47
N PRO A 17 11.19 7.06 -4.28
CA PRO A 17 12.09 8.09 -3.78
C PRO A 17 11.26 9.34 -3.43
N ASN A 18 11.50 9.93 -2.25
CA ASN A 18 10.86 11.15 -1.73
C ASN A 18 9.48 11.02 -1.06
N LEU A 19 8.97 9.81 -0.80
CA LEU A 19 7.84 9.65 0.12
C LEU A 19 8.37 9.74 1.56
N SER A 20 8.20 10.92 2.17
CA SER A 20 8.76 11.31 3.46
C SER A 20 8.24 10.45 4.62
N ASN A 21 9.15 9.92 5.46
CA ASN A 21 9.01 9.44 6.85
C ASN A 21 7.73 8.70 7.27
N SER A 22 7.03 8.07 6.34
CA SER A 22 5.82 7.34 6.65
C SER A 22 6.03 5.92 6.18
N ASP A 23 6.01 5.01 7.14
CA ASP A 23 6.24 3.59 6.90
C ASP A 23 4.98 2.88 6.41
N ARG A 24 3.82 3.56 6.47
CA ARG A 24 2.52 2.94 6.24
C ARG A 24 1.56 3.78 5.41
N LEU A 25 0.77 3.09 4.59
CA LEU A 25 -0.35 3.66 3.87
C LEU A 25 -1.62 2.82 4.09
N LYS A 26 -2.77 3.47 3.94
CA LYS A 26 -4.08 2.86 4.03
C LYS A 26 -4.85 3.09 2.74
N ILE A 27 -5.49 2.05 2.22
CA ILE A 27 -6.42 2.19 1.09
C ILE A 27 -7.69 2.88 1.58
N LEU A 28 -8.03 3.98 0.92
CA LEU A 28 -9.29 4.70 1.13
C LEU A 28 -10.36 4.25 0.15
N GLU A 29 -10.00 4.01 -1.11
CA GLU A 29 -10.95 3.65 -2.17
C GLU A 29 -10.25 2.75 -3.20
N VAL A 30 -10.98 1.77 -3.72
CA VAL A 30 -10.55 0.91 -4.83
C VAL A 30 -11.56 1.06 -5.95
N THR A 31 -11.09 1.57 -7.09
CA THR A 31 -11.89 1.62 -8.32
C THR A 31 -11.39 0.55 -9.30
N GLN A 32 -12.06 0.43 -10.45
CA GLN A 32 -11.66 -0.51 -11.49
C GLN A 32 -10.22 -0.24 -11.98
N GLY A 33 -9.78 1.02 -12.05
CA GLY A 33 -8.49 1.41 -12.63
C GLY A 33 -7.51 2.08 -11.66
N SER A 34 -7.97 2.52 -10.48
CA SER A 34 -7.14 3.29 -9.55
C SER A 34 -7.36 2.90 -8.10
N ILE A 35 -6.38 3.23 -7.28
CA ILE A 35 -6.41 3.05 -5.83
C ILE A 35 -6.07 4.38 -5.19
N VAL A 36 -6.94 4.82 -4.31
CA VAL A 36 -6.74 6.02 -3.49
C VAL A 36 -6.17 5.57 -2.15
N ILE A 37 -5.05 6.16 -1.75
CA ILE A 37 -4.38 5.86 -0.48
C ILE A 37 -4.25 7.10 0.37
N LYS A 38 -4.09 6.90 1.68
CA LYS A 38 -3.67 7.91 2.64
C LYS A 38 -2.42 7.44 3.37
N MET A 39 -1.48 8.34 3.55
CA MET A 39 -0.27 8.10 4.34
C MET A 39 -0.58 8.29 5.84
N ASP A 40 0.02 7.48 6.71
CA ASP A 40 -0.29 7.53 8.14
C ASP A 40 0.13 8.86 8.80
N ASN A 41 1.32 9.36 8.46
CA ASN A 41 1.91 10.57 9.07
C ASN A 41 1.50 11.89 8.40
N SER A 42 0.55 11.89 7.46
CA SER A 42 0.14 13.14 6.81
C SER A 42 -1.30 13.10 6.29
N ASN A 43 -1.84 14.29 6.02
CA ASN A 43 -3.08 14.42 5.24
C ASN A 43 -2.84 14.17 3.74
N TYR A 44 -1.67 13.65 3.36
CA TYR A 44 -1.35 13.33 1.98
C TYR A 44 -2.20 12.16 1.51
N ARG A 45 -2.86 12.38 0.37
CA ARG A 45 -3.57 11.36 -0.38
C ARG A 45 -2.85 11.14 -1.71
N GLY A 46 -2.65 9.89 -2.05
CA GLY A 46 -2.09 9.47 -3.33
C GLY A 46 -3.14 8.74 -4.15
N VAL A 47 -3.06 8.88 -5.47
CA VAL A 47 -3.84 8.07 -6.41
C VAL A 47 -2.85 7.33 -7.30
N PHE A 48 -2.98 6.01 -7.35
CA PHE A 48 -2.13 5.15 -8.15
C PHE A 48 -2.93 4.29 -9.10
N PRO A 49 -2.40 3.97 -10.30
CA PRO A 49 -2.98 2.92 -11.14
C PRO A 49 -3.02 1.60 -10.37
N ARG A 50 -4.12 0.86 -10.51
CA ARG A 50 -4.32 -0.42 -9.83
C ARG A 50 -3.20 -1.41 -10.16
N ASP A 51 -2.77 -1.48 -11.41
CA ASP A 51 -1.72 -2.38 -11.86
C ASP A 51 -0.36 -2.05 -11.22
N SER A 52 0.00 -0.77 -11.15
CA SER A 52 1.22 -0.32 -10.48
C SER A 52 1.20 -0.65 -8.99
N PHE A 53 0.06 -0.45 -8.34
CA PHE A 53 -0.11 -0.78 -6.93
C PHE A 53 0.07 -2.28 -6.67
N GLN A 54 -0.56 -3.12 -7.50
CA GLN A 54 -0.39 -4.57 -7.45
C GLN A 54 1.04 -5.01 -7.76
N TYR A 55 1.73 -4.35 -8.68
CA TYR A 55 3.14 -4.62 -8.98
C TYR A 55 4.03 -4.41 -7.76
N TRP A 56 3.85 -3.30 -7.02
CA TRP A 56 4.63 -3.04 -5.80
C TRP A 56 4.36 -4.05 -4.69
N ILE A 57 3.12 -4.53 -4.56
CA ILE A 57 2.79 -5.62 -3.63
C ILE A 57 3.54 -6.90 -4.03
N LYS A 58 3.46 -7.30 -5.31
CA LYS A 58 4.15 -8.51 -5.82
C LYS A 58 5.66 -8.42 -5.67
N LYS A 59 6.23 -7.22 -5.81
CA LYS A 59 7.67 -6.97 -5.65
C LYS A 59 8.11 -6.97 -4.18
N GLY A 60 7.20 -6.97 -3.22
CA GLY A 60 7.50 -6.84 -1.79
C GLY A 60 7.86 -5.41 -1.37
N SER A 61 7.60 -4.41 -2.23
CA SER A 61 7.76 -2.99 -1.90
C SER A 61 6.58 -2.46 -1.08
N LEU A 62 5.40 -3.08 -1.21
CA LEU A 62 4.26 -2.91 -0.31
C LEU A 62 3.93 -4.24 0.36
N VAL A 63 3.98 -4.29 1.68
CA VAL A 63 3.69 -5.49 2.45
C VAL A 63 2.40 -5.27 3.24
N HIS A 64 1.40 -6.11 3.02
CA HIS A 64 0.14 -6.01 3.76
C HIS A 64 0.38 -6.27 5.25
N VAL A 65 -0.02 -5.32 6.10
CA VAL A 65 0.20 -5.38 7.56
C VAL A 65 -0.54 -6.57 8.20
N GLY A 66 -1.70 -6.94 7.65
CA GLY A 66 -2.50 -8.07 8.16
C GLY A 66 -1.96 -9.45 7.78
N ASP A 67 -0.94 -9.55 6.91
CA ASP A 67 -0.40 -10.85 6.46
C ASP A 67 0.63 -11.45 7.43
N ASN A 68 1.05 -10.70 8.45
CA ASN A 68 2.01 -11.14 9.48
C ASN A 68 1.53 -12.30 10.37
N LYS A 69 0.39 -12.94 10.07
CA LYS A 69 -0.15 -14.09 10.80
C LYS A 69 -0.03 -15.43 10.05
N ARG A 70 0.62 -15.49 8.88
CA ARG A 70 0.71 -16.75 8.08
C ARG A 70 2.11 -17.10 7.55
N GLN A 71 3.17 -16.80 8.30
CA GLN A 71 4.46 -17.49 8.14
C GLN A 71 4.96 -17.98 9.51
N SER A 72 4.21 -18.91 10.09
CA SER A 72 4.72 -19.83 11.10
C SER A 72 4.02 -21.17 10.85
N SER A 73 4.67 -22.01 10.05
CA SER A 73 4.38 -23.44 9.92
C SER A 73 5.70 -24.13 9.61
#